data_AF-A0A3C0NV00-F1
#
_entry.id   AF-A0A3C0NV00-F1
#
_cell.length_a   1.000
_cell.length_b   1.000
_cell.length_c   1.000
_cell.angle_alpha   90.00
_cell.angle_beta   90.00
_cell.angle_gamma   90.00
#
_symmetry.space_group_name_H-M   'P 1'
#
loop_
_entity.id
_entity.type
_entity.pdbx_description
1 polymer ?
#
loop_
_entity_poly.entity_id
_entity_poly.type
_entity_poly.pdbx_seq_one_letter_code
_entity_poly.pdbx_strand_id
1 'polypeptide(L)'
;MIDKKLTFWTITMWEDEASMKKFRGCNAHRVAMQHLPKWCDEASYHHWIQEDNEVPTWATIAEKLFTEGKLSKVRNPSKAQAANKFPPIKWTKTERILK
;
A
#
# COMPACT_ATOMS: atom_id res chain seq x y z
N MET A 1 -9.48 -2.41 1.20
CA MET A 1 -10.28 -2.94 0.06
C MET A 1 -9.60 -4.17 -0.50
N ILE A 2 -10.36 -5.18 -0.95
CA ILE A 2 -9.83 -6.43 -1.53
C ILE A 2 -10.27 -6.47 -3.01
N ASP A 3 -9.33 -6.46 -3.94
CA ASP A 3 -9.62 -6.73 -5.36
C ASP A 3 -9.75 -8.25 -5.61
N LYS A 4 -10.34 -8.66 -6.75
CA LYS A 4 -10.53 -10.05 -7.20
C LYS A 4 -9.27 -10.92 -7.17
N LYS A 5 -8.09 -10.30 -7.11
CA LYS A 5 -6.78 -10.96 -7.02
C LYS A 5 -6.21 -11.02 -5.59
N LEU A 6 -7.04 -10.81 -4.57
CA LEU A 6 -6.59 -10.67 -3.17
C LEU A 6 -5.60 -9.50 -3.02
N THR A 7 -5.76 -8.44 -3.80
CA THR A 7 -4.94 -7.24 -3.68
C THR A 7 -5.51 -6.35 -2.59
N PHE A 8 -4.70 -6.05 -1.58
CA PHE A 8 -5.08 -5.22 -0.44
C PHE A 8 -4.49 -3.83 -0.59
N TRP A 9 -5.35 -2.82 -0.67
CA TRP A 9 -4.95 -1.42 -0.65
C TRP A 9 -5.05 -0.85 0.75
N THR A 10 -3.95 -0.24 1.22
CA THR A 10 -3.83 0.43 2.53
C THR A 10 -3.33 1.85 2.32
N ILE A 11 -4.01 2.82 2.94
CA ILE A 11 -3.58 4.22 3.00
C ILE A 11 -3.39 4.55 4.48
N THR A 12 -2.28 5.21 4.81
CA THR A 12 -2.06 5.76 6.16
C THR A 12 -1.68 7.22 6.01
N MET A 13 -2.43 8.09 6.66
CA MET A 13 -2.11 9.52 6.77
C MET A 13 -1.58 9.78 8.17
N TRP A 14 -0.55 10.61 8.26
CA TRP A 14 0.16 10.89 9.49
C TRP A 14 0.30 12.41 9.63
N GLU A 15 0.16 12.91 10.85
CA GLU A 15 0.38 14.32 11.17
C GLU A 15 1.81 14.76 10.80
N ASP A 16 2.79 13.89 11.06
CA ASP A 16 4.18 14.10 10.67
C ASP A 16 4.92 12.79 10.34
N GLU A 17 6.11 12.95 9.74
CA GLU A 17 6.97 11.83 9.38
C GLU A 17 7.50 11.09 10.62
N ALA A 18 7.65 11.78 11.76
CA ALA A 18 8.18 11.19 12.99
C ALA A 18 7.21 10.15 13.57
N SER A 19 5.91 10.45 13.55
CA SER A 19 4.82 9.58 13.98
C SER A 19 4.72 8.33 13.10
N MET A 20 4.84 8.51 11.78
CA MET A 20 4.91 7.40 10.83
C MET A 20 6.13 6.49 11.11
N LYS A 21 7.31 7.08 11.32
CA LYS A 21 8.54 6.34 11.67
C LYS A 21 8.41 5.60 13.00
N LYS A 22 7.81 6.23 14.02
CA LYS A 22 7.55 5.61 15.33
C LYS A 22 6.64 4.39 15.20
N PHE A 23 5.57 4.48 14.41
CA PHE A 23 4.71 3.34 14.12
C PHE A 23 5.47 2.24 13.36
N ARG A 24 6.24 2.58 12.32
CA ARG A 24 7.03 1.58 11.58
C ARG A 24 8.07 0.87 12.46
N GLY A 25 8.60 1.57 13.46
CA GLY A 25 9.53 1.01 14.44
C GLY A 25 8.86 0.13 15.51
N CYS A 26 7.54 0.15 15.63
CA CYS A 26 6.85 -0.60 16.67
C CYS A 26 6.86 -2.12 16.40
N ASN A 27 6.75 -2.91 17.46
CA ASN A 27 6.88 -4.37 17.35
C ASN A 27 5.80 -4.98 16.45
N ALA A 28 4.56 -4.49 16.53
CA ALA A 28 3.45 -5.01 15.74
C ALA A 28 3.71 -4.86 14.23
N HIS A 29 4.12 -3.67 13.79
CA HIS A 29 4.47 -3.44 12.39
C HIS A 29 5.67 -4.28 11.96
N ARG A 30 6.72 -4.34 12.79
CA ARG A 30 7.93 -5.09 12.48
C ARG A 30 7.66 -6.59 12.31
N VAL A 31 6.84 -7.17 13.18
CA VAL A 31 6.41 -8.58 13.08
C VAL A 31 5.63 -8.79 11.78
N ALA A 32 4.63 -7.94 11.49
CA ALA A 32 3.86 -8.06 10.24
C ALA A 32 4.75 -7.99 8.98
N MET A 33 5.72 -7.06 8.96
CA MET A 33 6.65 -6.91 7.84
C MET A 33 7.57 -8.11 7.60
N GLN A 34 7.82 -8.95 8.62
CA GLN A 34 8.56 -10.21 8.43
C GLN A 34 7.76 -11.26 7.66
N HIS A 35 6.43 -11.17 7.70
CA HIS A 35 5.53 -12.08 7.01
C HIS A 35 5.20 -11.64 5.59
N LEU A 36 5.24 -10.33 5.31
CA LEU A 36 4.92 -9.78 3.98
C LEU A 36 5.63 -10.51 2.82
N PRO A 37 6.95 -10.78 2.85
CA PRO A 37 7.61 -11.47 1.75
C PRO A 37 7.16 -12.92 1.55
N LYS A 38 6.52 -13.53 2.56
CA LYS A 38 6.02 -14.92 2.51
C LYS A 38 4.57 -14.99 2.04
N TRP A 39 3.76 -13.99 2.38
CA TRP A 39 2.34 -13.95 2.06
C TRP A 39 2.05 -13.36 0.69
N CYS A 40 2.86 -12.41 0.25
CA CYS A 40 2.64 -11.67 -0.99
C CYS A 40 3.60 -12.13 -2.09
N ASP A 41 3.09 -12.28 -3.30
CA ASP A 41 3.83 -12.36 -4.56
C ASP A 41 4.01 -10.99 -5.23
N GLU A 42 3.23 -10.00 -4.80
CA GLU A 42 3.27 -8.60 -5.22
C GLU A 42 3.20 -7.67 -4.00
N ALA A 43 4.06 -6.65 -3.95
CA ALA A 43 4.00 -5.63 -2.91
C ALA A 43 4.74 -4.35 -3.36
N SER A 44 4.07 -3.21 -3.27
CA SER A 44 4.62 -1.89 -3.56
C SER A 44 4.15 -0.90 -2.51
N TYR A 45 4.91 0.18 -2.35
CA TYR A 45 4.56 1.28 -1.46
C TYR A 45 5.05 2.60 -2.05
N HIS A 46 4.35 3.68 -1.71
CA HIS A 46 4.81 5.04 -1.97
C HIS A 46 4.61 5.85 -0.69
N HIS A 47 5.56 6.74 -0.42
CA HIS A 47 5.53 7.66 0.71
C HIS A 47 5.81 9.04 0.14
N TRP A 48 4.98 10.02 0.49
CA TRP A 48 5.18 11.42 0.17
C TRP A 48 4.69 12.30 1.32
N ILE A 49 5.15 13.54 1.32
CA ILE A 49 4.67 14.60 2.21
C ILE A 49 3.69 15.45 1.39
N GLN A 50 2.58 15.83 2.00
CA GLN A 50 1.61 16.77 1.43
C GLN A 50 1.33 17.88 2.45
N GLU A 51 0.99 19.08 1.95
CA GLU A 51 0.68 20.24 2.79
C GLU A 51 -0.78 20.24 3.27
N ASP A 52 -1.67 19.64 2.47
CA ASP A 52 -3.09 19.54 2.79
C ASP A 52 -3.37 18.39 3.76
N ASN A 53 -4.37 18.58 4.62
CA ASN A 53 -4.91 17.56 5.52
C ASN A 53 -6.03 16.74 4.87
N GLU A 54 -6.43 17.06 3.64
CA GLU A 54 -7.39 16.26 2.88
C GLU A 54 -6.80 14.92 2.45
N VAL A 55 -7.58 13.85 2.64
CA VAL A 55 -7.24 12.51 2.16
C VAL A 55 -7.33 12.51 0.63
N PRO A 56 -6.25 12.22 -0.11
CA PRO A 56 -6.29 12.26 -1.56
C PRO A 56 -7.26 11.23 -2.15
N THR A 57 -7.75 11.52 -3.35
CA THR A 57 -8.63 10.58 -4.05
C THR A 57 -7.88 9.28 -4.35
N TRP A 58 -8.62 8.17 -4.41
CA TRP A 58 -8.06 6.89 -4.82
C TRP A 58 -7.39 6.91 -6.19
N ALA A 59 -7.84 7.77 -7.12
CA ALA A 59 -7.22 7.93 -8.42
C ALA A 59 -5.80 8.52 -8.29
N THR A 60 -5.66 9.60 -7.51
CA THR A 60 -4.36 10.23 -7.21
C THR A 60 -3.41 9.27 -6.50
N ILE A 61 -3.92 8.50 -5.54
CA ILE A 61 -3.13 7.52 -4.78
C ILE A 61 -2.62 6.39 -5.69
N ALA A 62 -3.49 5.88 -6.56
CA ALA A 62 -3.13 4.85 -7.53
C ALA A 62 -2.08 5.36 -8.52
N GLU A 63 -2.29 6.56 -9.06
CA GLU A 63 -1.36 7.21 -9.98
C GLU A 63 0.02 7.35 -9.35
N LYS A 64 0.11 7.95 -8.15
CA LYS A 64 1.38 8.12 -7.43
C LYS A 64 2.08 6.79 -7.13
N LEU A 65 1.33 5.75 -6.76
CA LEU A 65 1.93 4.44 -6.53
C LEU A 65 2.49 3.83 -7.84
N PHE A 66 1.82 4.03 -8.96
CA PHE A 66 2.28 3.48 -10.24
C PHE A 66 3.44 4.27 -10.86
N THR A 67 3.53 5.58 -10.62
CA THR A 67 4.57 6.45 -11.18
C THR A 67 5.80 6.58 -10.28
N GLU A 68 5.59 6.74 -8.97
CA GLU A 68 6.62 7.08 -7.98
C GLU A 68 6.82 5.99 -6.91
N GLY A 69 6.07 4.89 -7.01
CA GLY A 69 6.13 3.79 -6.04
C GLY A 69 7.41 2.97 -6.10
N LYS A 70 7.71 2.31 -4.98
CA LYS A 70 8.83 1.40 -4.82
C LYS A 70 8.32 -0.02 -4.59
N LEU A 71 9.03 -0.99 -5.16
CA LEU A 71 8.75 -2.41 -4.93
C LEU A 71 9.31 -2.85 -3.58
N SER A 72 8.49 -3.61 -2.85
CA SER A 72 8.96 -4.38 -1.69
C SER A 72 9.57 -5.70 -2.16
N LYS A 73 10.56 -6.19 -1.41
CA LYS A 73 11.14 -7.51 -1.67
C LYS A 73 10.16 -8.59 -1.22
N VAL A 74 9.84 -9.51 -2.12
CA VAL A 74 8.98 -10.67 -1.90
C VAL A 74 9.74 -11.95 -2.25
N ARG A 75 9.36 -13.10 -1.65
CA ARG A 75 10.07 -14.37 -1.89
C ARG A 75 9.73 -15.01 -3.23
N ASN A 76 8.46 -14.90 -3.65
CA ASN A 76 7.96 -15.52 -4.88
C ASN A 76 7.34 -14.44 -5.77
N PRO A 77 8.15 -13.59 -6.44
CA PRO A 77 7.62 -12.46 -7.20
C PRO A 77 6.76 -12.93 -8.38
N SER A 78 5.60 -12.31 -8.56
CA SER A 78 4.82 -12.49 -9.78
C SER A 78 5.57 -11.87 -10.98
N LYS A 79 5.12 -12.19 -12.20
CA LYS A 79 5.63 -11.53 -13.42
C LYS A 79 5.42 -10.01 -13.39
N ALA A 80 4.32 -9.55 -12.81
CA ALA A 80 4.00 -8.13 -12.68
C ALA A 80 4.91 -7.43 -11.68
N GLN A 81 5.20 -8.05 -10.51
CA GLN A 81 6.19 -7.55 -9.56
C GLN A 81 7.57 -7.44 -10.20
N ALA A 82 8.01 -8.51 -10.89
CA ALA A 82 9.33 -8.56 -11.53
C ALA A 82 9.48 -7.50 -12.63
N ALA A 83 8.39 -7.20 -13.37
CA ALA A 83 8.37 -6.20 -14.42
C ALA A 83 8.04 -4.77 -13.93
N ASN A 84 7.73 -4.58 -12.64
CA ASN A 84 7.15 -3.36 -12.08
C ASN A 84 5.93 -2.85 -12.90
N LYS A 85 5.03 -3.78 -13.28
CA LYS A 85 3.86 -3.49 -14.12
C LYS A 85 2.62 -4.12 -13.50
N PHE A 86 1.92 -3.34 -12.66
CA PHE A 86 0.69 -3.77 -12.02
C PHE A 86 -0.53 -3.46 -12.89
N PRO A 87 -1.59 -4.29 -12.83
CA PRO A 87 -2.84 -3.96 -13.48
C PRO A 87 -3.46 -2.70 -12.86
N PRO A 88 -4.20 -1.90 -13.64
CA PRO A 88 -5.00 -0.82 -13.09
C PRO A 88 -6.03 -1.39 -12.11
N ILE A 89 -6.33 -0.63 -11.06
CA ILE A 89 -7.29 -1.05 -10.04
C ILE A 89 -8.67 -1.17 -10.67
N LYS A 90 -9.30 -2.34 -10.54
CA LYS A 90 -10.70 -2.55 -10.94
C LYS A 90 -11.58 -2.50 -9.71
N TRP A 91 -12.09 -1.31 -9.40
CA TRP A 91 -12.92 -1.11 -8.22
C TRP A 91 -14.23 -1.90 -8.29
N THR A 92 -14.50 -2.72 -7.27
CA THR A 92 -15.87 -3.10 -6.90
C THR A 92 -16.11 -2.47 -5.53
N LYS A 93 -16.83 -1.34 -5.48
CA LYS A 93 -17.06 -0.61 -4.23
C LYS A 93 -18.02 -1.41 -3.36
N THR A 94 -17.55 -1.87 -2.20
CA THR A 94 -18.40 -2.41 -1.14
C THR A 94 -18.16 -1.56 0.11
N GLU A 95 -19.03 -0.58 0.35
CA GLU A 95 -19.04 0.17 1.59
C GLU A 95 -19.87 -0.59 2.62
N ARG A 96 -19.28 -0.85 3.79
CA ARG A 96 -20.01 -1.30 4.97
C ARG A 96 -19.77 -0.27 6.07
N ILE A 97 -20.73 0.62 6.25
CA ILE A 97 -20.76 1.53 7.39
C ILE A 97 -21.26 0.71 8.57
N LEU A 98 -20.39 0.46 9.54
CA LEU A 98 -20.80 -0.11 10.83
C LEU A 98 -21.43 1.03 11.65
N LYS A 99 -22.71 0.88 11.99
CA LYS A 99 -23.44 1.74 12.93
C LYS A 99 -23.25 1.22 14.35
#